data_AF-A0A416H9I5-F1
#
_entry.id   AF-A0A416H9I5-F1
#
_cell.length_a   1.000
_cell.length_b   1.000
_cell.length_c   1.000
_cell.angle_alpha   90.00
_cell.angle_beta   90.00
_cell.angle_gamma   90.00
#
_symmetry.space_group_name_H-M   'P 1'
#
loop_
_entity.id
_entity.type
_entity.pdbx_description
1 polymer ?
#
loop_
_entity_poly.entity_id
_entity_poly.type
_entity_poly.pdbx_seq_one_letter_code
_entity_poly.pdbx_strand_id
1 'polypeptide(L)'
;FEYNKEEEMKKIRADEFSIGKDAGKTEGKAEGKAEYVLDLLEDLGEVPVGLRERILSETDLGLLNQWHKQAAKAETIREFIEKAGLTETF
;
A
#
# COMPACT_ATOMS: atom_id res chain seq x y z
N PHE A 1 42.23 18.73 -16.16
CA PHE A 1 40.80 18.34 -16.10
C PHE A 1 40.17 19.12 -14.98
N GLU A 2 39.32 20.08 -15.32
CA GLU A 2 38.63 20.92 -14.34
C GLU A 2 37.36 20.18 -13.88
N TYR A 3 37.31 19.83 -12.61
CA TYR A 3 36.17 19.11 -12.03
C TYR A 3 35.00 20.08 -11.87
N ASN A 4 34.00 20.01 -12.75
CA ASN A 4 32.83 20.88 -12.72
C ASN A 4 31.83 20.40 -11.66
N LYS A 5 32.08 20.80 -10.40
CA LYS A 5 31.23 20.49 -9.23
C LYS A 5 29.78 20.92 -9.43
N GLU A 6 29.53 21.93 -10.25
CA GLU A 6 28.20 22.52 -10.42
C GLU A 6 27.27 21.63 -11.24
N GLU A 7 27.80 20.98 -12.28
CA GLU A 7 27.05 20.03 -13.10
C GLU A 7 26.75 18.73 -12.34
N GLU A 8 27.70 18.23 -11.54
CA GLU A 8 27.48 17.06 -10.68
C GLU A 8 26.39 17.32 -9.62
N MET A 9 26.40 18.52 -9.00
CA MET A 9 25.37 18.90 -8.02
C MET A 9 23.98 19.07 -8.65
N LYS A 10 23.88 19.53 -9.90
CA LYS A 10 22.60 19.59 -10.62
C LYS A 10 22.05 18.18 -10.88
N LYS A 11 22.93 17.23 -11.24
CA LYS A 11 22.54 15.85 -11.51
C LYS A 11 22.02 15.15 -10.25
N ILE A 12 22.73 15.28 -9.13
CA ILE A 12 22.31 14.71 -7.83
C ILE A 12 20.92 15.22 -7.43
N ARG A 13 20.65 16.53 -7.53
CA ARG A 13 19.34 17.09 -7.20
C ARG A 13 18.22 16.57 -8.11
N ALA A 14 18.51 16.39 -9.39
CA ALA A 14 17.54 15.85 -10.34
C ALA A 14 17.21 14.38 -10.04
N ASP A 15 18.22 13.57 -9.71
CA ASP A 15 18.05 12.18 -9.30
C ASP A 15 17.26 12.06 -7.99
N GLU A 16 17.63 12.84 -6.95
CA GLU A 16 16.90 12.87 -5.66
C GLU A 16 15.44 13.28 -5.83
N PHE A 17 15.17 14.30 -6.66
CA PHE A 17 13.81 14.74 -6.94
C PHE A 17 12.98 13.67 -7.67
N SER A 18 13.59 12.96 -8.63
CA SER A 18 12.92 11.86 -9.34
C SER A 18 12.56 10.72 -8.39
N ILE A 19 13.51 10.30 -7.53
CA ILE A 19 13.29 9.24 -6.55
C ILE A 19 12.15 9.61 -5.59
N GLY A 20 12.15 10.85 -5.08
CA GLY A 20 11.08 11.32 -4.18
C GLY A 20 9.70 11.31 -4.83
N LYS A 21 9.61 11.70 -6.12
CA LYS A 21 8.35 11.68 -6.87
C LYS A 21 7.84 10.26 -7.12
N ASP A 22 8.72 9.33 -7.46
CA ASP A 22 8.35 7.94 -7.71
C ASP A 22 7.96 7.21 -6.42
N ALA A 23 8.64 7.49 -5.31
CA ALA A 23 8.28 7.01 -3.99
C ALA A 23 6.87 7.48 -3.58
N GLY A 24 6.60 8.79 -3.63
CA GLY A 24 5.30 9.33 -3.25
C GLY A 24 4.15 8.84 -4.14
N LYS A 25 4.39 8.61 -5.44
CA LYS A 25 3.39 8.01 -6.33
C LYS A 25 3.11 6.55 -6.00
N THR A 26 4.09 5.82 -5.49
CA THR A 26 3.94 4.41 -5.12
C THR A 26 3.20 4.28 -3.80
N GLU A 27 3.55 5.10 -2.81
CA GLU A 27 2.87 5.18 -1.51
C GLU A 27 1.40 5.54 -1.67
N GLY A 28 1.08 6.62 -2.41
CA GLY A 28 -0.31 7.01 -2.64
C GLY A 28 -1.14 5.96 -3.41
N LYS A 29 -0.50 5.11 -4.23
CA LYS A 29 -1.19 3.97 -4.86
C LYS A 29 -1.48 2.85 -3.87
N ALA A 30 -0.59 2.62 -2.92
CA ALA A 30 -0.78 1.61 -1.88
C ALA A 30 -1.91 2.04 -0.93
N GLU A 31 -1.86 3.27 -0.43
CA GLU A 31 -2.92 3.86 0.40
C GLU A 31 -4.28 3.77 -0.30
N GLY A 32 -4.38 4.23 -1.54
CA GLY A 32 -5.63 4.17 -2.29
C GLY A 32 -6.14 2.73 -2.49
N LYS A 33 -5.25 1.75 -2.65
CA LYS A 33 -5.65 0.34 -2.72
C LYS A 33 -6.10 -0.22 -1.37
N ALA A 34 -5.42 0.14 -0.29
CA ALA A 34 -5.79 -0.25 1.06
C ALA A 34 -7.20 0.23 1.40
N GLU A 35 -7.52 1.49 1.07
CA GLU A 35 -8.86 2.06 1.24
C GLU A 35 -9.93 1.26 0.46
N TYR A 36 -9.67 0.86 -0.80
CA TYR A 36 -10.61 0.02 -1.54
C TYR A 36 -10.81 -1.38 -0.94
N VAL A 37 -9.80 -1.95 -0.28
CA VAL A 37 -10.00 -3.20 0.46
C VAL A 37 -10.93 -2.97 1.64
N LEU A 38 -10.72 -1.89 2.40
CA LEU A 38 -11.54 -1.58 3.57
C LEU A 38 -13.00 -1.30 3.21
N ASP A 39 -13.24 -0.51 2.16
CA ASP A 39 -14.58 -0.20 1.65
C ASP A 39 -15.39 -1.49 1.37
N LEU A 40 -14.78 -2.47 0.70
CA LEU A 40 -15.41 -3.77 0.46
C LEU A 40 -15.66 -4.58 1.73
N LEU A 41 -14.80 -4.44 2.75
CA LEU A 41 -14.98 -5.15 4.02
C LEU A 41 -16.06 -4.50 4.88
N GLU A 42 -16.20 -3.18 4.85
CA GLU A 42 -17.24 -2.45 5.56
C GLU A 42 -18.66 -2.87 5.11
N ASP A 43 -18.82 -3.24 3.84
CA ASP A 43 -20.07 -3.84 3.32
C ASP A 43 -20.38 -5.21 3.93
N LEU A 44 -19.36 -5.96 4.38
CA LEU A 44 -19.51 -7.29 5.00
C LEU A 44 -19.73 -7.21 6.52
N GLY A 45 -19.42 -6.07 7.15
CA GLY A 45 -19.61 -5.83 8.57
C GLY A 45 -18.53 -4.97 9.22
N GLU A 46 -18.53 -4.92 10.56
CA GLU A 46 -17.55 -4.13 11.31
C GLU A 46 -16.14 -4.68 11.15
N VAL A 47 -15.23 -3.85 10.62
CA VAL A 47 -13.82 -4.19 10.43
C VAL A 47 -13.06 -3.98 11.76
N PRO A 48 -12.43 -5.03 12.33
CA PRO A 48 -11.64 -4.89 13.54
C PRO A 48 -10.51 -3.86 13.36
N VAL A 49 -10.25 -3.05 14.40
CA VAL A 49 -9.26 -1.96 14.35
C VAL A 49 -7.87 -2.46 13.93
N GLY A 50 -7.39 -3.56 14.51
CA GLY A 50 -6.07 -4.08 14.13
C GLY A 50 -6.02 -4.57 12.68
N LEU A 51 -7.13 -5.11 12.15
CA LEU A 51 -7.21 -5.50 10.74
C LEU A 51 -7.11 -4.26 9.85
N ARG A 52 -7.83 -3.20 10.21
CA ARG A 52 -7.80 -1.91 9.52
C ARG A 52 -6.39 -1.34 9.49
N GLU A 53 -5.71 -1.30 10.62
CA GLU A 53 -4.33 -0.80 10.73
C GLU A 53 -3.34 -1.61 9.89
N ARG A 54 -3.49 -2.94 9.86
CA ARG A 54 -2.63 -3.81 9.04
C ARG A 54 -2.82 -3.60 7.55
N ILE A 55 -4.05 -3.37 7.10
CA ILE A 55 -4.36 -3.08 5.70
C ILE A 55 -3.81 -1.72 5.30
N LEU A 56 -4.01 -0.68 6.11
CA LEU A 56 -3.51 0.68 5.84
C LEU A 56 -1.98 0.78 5.88
N SER A 57 -1.32 -0.06 6.67
CA SER A 57 0.16 -0.08 6.76
C SER A 57 0.81 -0.89 5.63
N GLU A 58 0.04 -1.58 4.80
CA GLU A 58 0.58 -2.39 3.72
C GLU A 58 0.99 -1.51 2.52
N THR A 59 2.21 -1.73 2.02
CA THR A 59 2.76 -0.99 0.88
C THR A 59 3.00 -1.89 -0.34
N ASP A 60 2.95 -3.22 -0.16
CA ASP A 60 3.03 -4.17 -1.26
C ASP A 60 1.73 -4.15 -2.08
N LEU A 61 1.82 -3.54 -3.26
CA LEU A 61 0.70 -3.43 -4.20
C LEU A 61 0.18 -4.78 -4.70
N GLY A 62 1.04 -5.81 -4.71
CA GLY A 62 0.68 -7.18 -5.09
C GLY A 62 -0.22 -7.83 -4.05
N LEU A 63 0.18 -7.72 -2.78
CA LEU A 63 -0.56 -8.22 -1.63
C LEU A 63 -1.88 -7.47 -1.47
N LEU A 64 -1.89 -6.14 -1.54
CA LEU A 64 -3.11 -5.32 -1.55
C LEU A 64 -4.06 -5.72 -2.69
N ASN A 65 -3.53 -6.05 -3.87
CA ASN A 65 -4.35 -6.53 -4.98
C ASN A 65 -4.95 -7.91 -4.72
N GLN A 66 -4.21 -8.79 -4.03
CA GLN A 66 -4.74 -10.08 -3.61
C GLN A 66 -5.85 -9.89 -2.57
N TRP A 67 -5.62 -9.06 -1.55
CA TRP A 67 -6.64 -8.75 -0.54
C TRP A 67 -7.88 -8.13 -1.14
N HIS A 68 -7.76 -7.17 -2.07
CA HIS A 68 -8.91 -6.60 -2.78
C HIS A 68 -9.75 -7.69 -3.49
N LYS A 69 -9.09 -8.64 -4.16
CA LYS A 69 -9.78 -9.75 -4.82
C LYS A 69 -10.41 -10.74 -3.84
N GLN A 70 -9.84 -10.90 -2.65
CA GLN A 70 -10.42 -11.75 -1.61
C GLN A 70 -11.60 -11.06 -0.93
N ALA A 71 -11.48 -9.77 -0.61
CA ALA A 71 -12.57 -8.96 -0.04
C ALA A 71 -13.78 -8.97 -0.97
N ALA A 72 -13.58 -8.74 -2.28
CA ALA A 72 -14.65 -8.80 -3.29
C ALA A 72 -15.34 -10.17 -3.44
N LYS A 73 -14.77 -11.24 -2.89
CA LYS A 73 -15.29 -12.61 -2.95
C LYS A 73 -15.73 -13.15 -1.59
N ALA A 74 -15.44 -12.43 -0.52
CA ALA A 74 -15.78 -12.86 0.82
C ALA A 74 -17.23 -12.50 1.10
N GLU A 75 -17.92 -13.36 1.83
CA GLU A 75 -19.26 -13.11 2.33
C GLU A 75 -19.24 -12.59 3.78
N THR A 76 -18.09 -12.72 4.46
CA THR A 76 -17.88 -12.25 5.83
C THR A 76 -16.45 -11.77 6.06
N ILE A 77 -16.25 -10.90 7.07
CA ILE A 77 -14.91 -10.48 7.54
C ILE A 77 -14.03 -11.68 7.90
N ARG A 78 -14.61 -12.68 8.59
CA ARG A 78 -13.86 -13.88 8.99
C ARG A 78 -13.31 -14.65 7.80
N GLU A 79 -14.15 -14.88 6.79
CA GLU A 79 -13.75 -15.58 5.57
C GLU A 79 -12.62 -14.82 4.84
N PHE A 80 -12.70 -13.50 4.80
CA PHE A 80 -11.61 -12.68 4.27
C PHE A 80 -10.31 -12.89 5.04
N ILE A 81 -10.33 -12.81 6.38
CA ILE A 81 -9.14 -12.97 7.23
C ILE A 81 -8.47 -14.34 6.97
N GLU A 82 -9.27 -15.41 6.88
CA GLU A 82 -8.78 -16.75 6.60
C GLU A 82 -8.14 -16.86 5.21
N LYS A 83 -8.80 -16.34 4.17
CA LYS A 83 -8.27 -16.38 2.79
C LYS A 83 -7.09 -15.43 2.56
N ALA A 84 -7.02 -14.35 3.32
CA ALA A 84 -5.95 -13.35 3.26
C ALA A 84 -4.69 -13.79 4.04
N GLY A 85 -4.78 -14.87 4.82
CA GLY A 85 -3.68 -15.35 5.67
C GLY A 85 -3.39 -14.43 6.86
N LEU A 86 -4.40 -13.70 7.34
CA LEU A 86 -4.28 -12.70 8.41
C LEU A 86 -4.67 -13.27 9.79
N THR A 87 -4.65 -14.59 9.96
CA THR A 87 -5.24 -15.31 11.10
C THR A 87 -4.48 -15.18 12.42
N GLU A 88 -3.27 -14.60 12.44
CA GLU A 88 -2.42 -14.46 13.64
C GLU A 88 -2.12 -13.00 14.01
N THR A 89 -2.77 -12.06 13.35
CA THR A 89 -2.59 -10.64 13.61
C THR A 89 -3.97 -10.10 14.00
N PHE A 90 -4.05 -9.18 14.97
CA PHE A 90 -5.26 -8.53 15.54
C PHE A 90 -6.01 -9.30 16.64
#